data_AF-A0A2V1E3Q5-F1
#
_entry.id   AF-A0A2V1E3Q5-F1
#
_cell.length_a   1.000
_cell.length_b   1.000
_cell.length_c   1.000
_cell.angle_alpha   90.00
_cell.angle_beta   90.00
_cell.angle_gamma   90.00
#
_symmetry.space_group_name_H-M   'P 1'
#
loop_
_entity.id
_entity.type
_entity.pdbx_description
1 polymer ?
#
loop_
_entity_poly.entity_id
_entity_poly.type
_entity_poly.pdbx_seq_one_letter_code
_entity_poly.pdbx_strand_id
1 'polypeptide(L)'
;MFYWNSNDLATSNIFVIINTVSQLLYITIALPPLNTRSTPNVLTHVVAKTFAGIGVLDLLHNTSAAYYRGVPPSTFVQVATGVGFAAAASTSDWIFGGCLVYDLVALSMGQKGSWSRMLGGFAVMTAGIVGWRNWYYSRTSPIPGGITQYDEVGY
;
A
#
# COMPACT_ATOMS: atom_id res chain seq x y z
N MET A 1 21.74 -1.82 -3.23
CA MET A 1 22.37 -1.70 -4.56
C MET A 1 23.70 -2.43 -4.70
N PHE A 2 24.60 -2.41 -3.71
CA PHE A 2 25.86 -3.18 -3.81
C PHE A 2 25.62 -4.68 -4.08
N TYR A 3 24.87 -5.36 -3.20
CA TYR A 3 24.54 -6.78 -3.36
C TYR A 3 23.72 -7.08 -4.61
N TRP A 4 22.80 -6.18 -4.98
CA TRP A 4 22.04 -6.29 -6.22
C TRP A 4 22.96 -6.29 -7.46
N ASN A 5 23.90 -5.34 -7.52
CA ASN A 5 24.84 -5.21 -8.62
C ASN A 5 25.85 -6.37 -8.66
N SER A 6 26.15 -7.00 -7.53
CA SER A 6 26.96 -8.22 -7.46
C SER A 6 26.14 -9.50 -7.69
N ASN A 7 24.87 -9.41 -8.10
CA ASN A 7 23.93 -10.52 -8.26
C ASN A 7 23.67 -11.35 -6.98
N ASP A 8 24.01 -10.82 -5.81
CA ASP A 8 23.65 -11.40 -4.51
C ASP A 8 22.25 -10.91 -4.09
N LEU A 9 21.24 -11.45 -4.78
CA LEU A 9 19.84 -11.03 -4.62
C LEU A 9 19.27 -11.44 -3.25
N ALA A 10 19.73 -12.55 -2.67
CA ALA A 10 19.26 -13.01 -1.37
C ALA A 10 19.68 -12.04 -0.27
N THR A 11 20.95 -11.64 -0.22
CA THR A 11 21.42 -10.64 0.75
C THR A 11 20.76 -9.28 0.50
N SER A 12 20.59 -8.88 -0.76
CA SER A 12 19.87 -7.64 -1.09
C SER A 12 18.42 -7.67 -0.58
N ASN A 13 17.74 -8.82 -0.66
CA ASN A 13 16.34 -8.95 -0.24
C ASN A 13 16.16 -8.81 1.28
N ILE A 14 17.16 -9.15 2.09
CA ILE A 14 17.12 -8.91 3.55
C ILE A 14 16.95 -7.42 3.85
N PHE A 15 17.71 -6.56 3.15
CA PHE A 15 17.57 -5.11 3.32
C PHE A 15 16.24 -4.58 2.79
N VAL A 16 15.70 -5.17 1.73
CA VAL A 16 14.35 -4.84 1.23
C VAL A 16 13.31 -5.17 2.30
N ILE A 17 13.35 -6.36 2.89
CA ILE A 17 12.44 -6.77 3.97
C ILE A 17 12.52 -5.78 5.15
N ILE A 18 13.72 -5.47 5.63
CA ILE A 18 13.93 -4.53 6.75
C ILE A 18 13.33 -3.16 6.42
N ASN A 19 13.59 -2.65 5.21
CA ASN A 19 13.08 -1.35 4.77
C ASN A 19 11.54 -1.35 4.70
N THR A 20 10.95 -2.34 4.04
CA THR A 20 9.49 -2.46 3.90
C THR A 20 8.81 -2.57 5.26
N VAL A 21 9.30 -3.45 6.14
CA VAL A 21 8.74 -3.61 7.49
C VAL A 21 8.87 -2.31 8.28
N SER A 22 10.01 -1.62 8.23
CA SER A 22 10.21 -0.36 8.94
C SER A 22 9.25 0.73 8.47
N GLN A 23 9.04 0.84 7.15
CA GLN A 23 8.12 1.84 6.58
C GLN A 23 6.66 1.52 6.90
N LEU A 24 6.26 0.24 6.80
CA LEU A 24 4.92 -0.20 7.19
C LEU A 24 4.65 0.03 8.68
N LEU A 25 5.61 -0.29 9.54
CA LEU A 25 5.51 0.01 10.97
C LEU A 25 5.37 1.52 11.18
N TYR A 26 6.24 2.33 10.57
CA TYR A 26 6.17 3.78 10.72
C TYR A 26 4.79 4.35 10.38
N ILE A 27 4.21 3.99 9.23
CA ILE A 27 2.89 4.52 8.82
C ILE A 27 1.72 3.96 9.64
N THR A 28 1.90 2.83 10.33
CA THR A 28 0.83 2.18 11.12
C THR A 28 0.85 2.56 12.59
N ILE A 29 2.03 2.74 13.20
CA ILE A 29 2.16 2.95 14.65
C ILE A 29 2.71 4.32 15.05
N ALA A 30 3.52 4.96 14.20
CA ALA A 30 4.30 6.13 14.59
C ALA A 30 3.87 7.41 13.88
N LEU A 31 3.30 7.31 12.68
CA LEU A 31 2.88 8.46 11.89
C LEU A 31 1.61 9.08 12.50
N PRO A 32 1.64 10.37 12.93
CA PRO A 32 0.46 11.03 13.46
C PRO A 32 -0.68 11.11 12.45
N PRO A 33 -1.92 11.44 12.87
CA PRO A 33 -3.03 11.63 11.95
C PRO A 33 -2.76 12.74 10.92
N LEU A 34 -3.32 12.55 9.72
CA LEU A 34 -3.22 13.50 8.62
C LEU A 34 -3.97 14.79 8.96
N ASN A 35 -3.26 15.92 8.94
CA ASN A 35 -3.81 17.26 9.01
C ASN A 35 -3.75 17.93 7.63
N THR A 36 -4.90 17.95 6.94
CA THR A 36 -5.03 18.50 5.58
C THR A 36 -4.82 20.01 5.48
N ARG A 37 -4.81 20.73 6.60
CA ARG A 37 -4.53 22.18 6.64
C ARG A 37 -3.06 22.51 6.80
N SER A 38 -2.21 21.50 7.02
CA SER A 38 -0.78 21.66 7.25
C SER A 38 0.02 21.03 6.11
N THR A 39 0.52 21.83 5.18
CA THR A 39 1.34 21.38 4.05
C THR A 39 2.50 20.47 4.48
N PRO A 40 3.30 20.78 5.53
CA PRO A 40 4.39 19.89 5.95
C PRO A 40 3.89 18.50 6.34
N ASN A 41 2.81 18.43 7.14
CA ASN A 41 2.18 17.17 7.53
C ASN A 41 1.67 16.39 6.30
N VAL A 42 0.95 17.05 5.39
CA VAL A 42 0.48 16.42 4.13
C VAL A 42 1.65 15.82 3.35
N LEU A 43 2.74 16.57 3.17
CA LEU A 43 3.93 16.09 2.47
C LEU A 43 4.59 14.90 3.20
N THR A 44 4.67 14.94 4.52
CA THR A 44 5.16 13.80 5.31
C THR A 44 4.31 12.56 5.05
N HIS A 45 2.99 12.69 5.01
CA HIS A 45 2.10 11.57 4.69
C HIS A 45 2.29 11.04 3.27
N VAL A 46 2.36 11.95 2.29
CA VAL A 46 2.56 11.56 0.89
C VAL A 46 3.87 10.78 0.76
N VAL A 47 4.98 11.31 1.29
CA VAL A 47 6.28 10.63 1.22
C VAL A 47 6.23 9.31 1.98
N ALA A 48 5.87 9.31 3.27
CA ALA A 48 5.94 8.11 4.09
C ALA A 48 5.07 6.96 3.54
N LYS A 49 3.84 7.27 3.08
CA LYS A 49 2.90 6.26 2.59
C LYS A 49 3.22 5.77 1.19
N THR A 50 3.72 6.64 0.32
CA THR A 50 4.16 6.20 -1.02
C THR A 50 5.41 5.33 -0.93
N PHE A 51 6.38 5.67 -0.08
CA PHE A 51 7.53 4.82 0.17
C PHE A 51 7.09 3.47 0.74
N ALA A 52 6.22 3.44 1.75
CA ALA A 52 5.69 2.19 2.27
C ALA A 52 4.98 1.35 1.19
N GLY A 53 4.24 1.98 0.28
CA GLY A 53 3.65 1.34 -0.90
C GLY A 53 4.71 0.73 -1.82
N ILE A 54 5.69 1.51 -2.25
CA ILE A 54 6.84 1.02 -3.04
C ILE A 54 7.52 -0.15 -2.31
N GLY A 55 7.66 -0.07 -0.99
CA GLY A 55 8.18 -1.15 -0.15
C GLY A 55 7.38 -2.45 -0.27
N VAL A 56 6.05 -2.39 -0.36
CA VAL A 56 5.21 -3.58 -0.58
C VAL A 56 5.51 -4.21 -1.94
N LEU A 57 5.54 -3.40 -3.00
CA LEU A 57 5.90 -3.87 -4.34
C LEU A 57 7.31 -4.47 -4.37
N ASP A 58 8.28 -3.78 -3.75
CA ASP A 58 9.66 -4.20 -3.64
C ASP A 58 9.78 -5.53 -2.90
N LEU A 59 9.06 -5.72 -1.80
CA LEU A 59 9.06 -6.98 -1.07
C LEU A 59 8.61 -8.14 -1.97
N LEU A 60 7.52 -7.96 -2.70
CA LEU A 60 6.96 -9.00 -3.57
C LEU A 60 7.87 -9.30 -4.76
N HIS A 61 8.31 -8.25 -5.47
CA HIS A 61 9.12 -8.42 -6.68
C HIS A 61 10.53 -8.94 -6.34
N ASN A 62 11.17 -8.42 -5.29
CA ASN A 62 12.54 -8.81 -4.93
C ASN A 62 12.58 -10.20 -4.33
N THR A 63 11.60 -10.56 -3.50
CA THR A 63 11.50 -11.93 -2.97
C THR A 63 11.29 -12.95 -4.09
N SER A 64 10.43 -12.63 -5.06
CA SER A 64 10.24 -13.48 -6.24
C SER A 64 11.52 -13.59 -7.07
N ALA A 65 12.23 -12.49 -7.31
CA ALA A 65 13.47 -12.49 -8.08
C ALA A 65 14.61 -13.25 -7.38
N ALA A 66 14.72 -13.12 -6.05
CA ALA A 66 15.78 -13.73 -5.26
C ALA A 66 15.60 -15.23 -5.06
N TYR A 67 14.38 -15.71 -4.83
CA TYR A 67 14.14 -17.10 -4.39
C TYR A 67 13.26 -17.93 -5.32
N TYR A 68 12.50 -17.32 -6.22
CA TYR A 68 11.46 -18.00 -7.02
C TYR A 68 11.52 -17.64 -8.51
N ARG A 69 12.73 -17.42 -9.04
CA ARG A 69 12.92 -17.04 -10.44
C ARG A 69 12.39 -18.12 -11.39
N GLY A 70 11.45 -17.74 -12.26
CA GLY A 70 10.83 -18.64 -13.24
C GLY A 70 9.83 -19.64 -12.63
N VAL A 71 9.51 -19.53 -11.35
CA VAL A 71 8.55 -20.39 -10.67
C VAL A 71 7.17 -19.72 -10.69
N PRO A 72 6.12 -20.38 -11.22
CA PRO A 72 4.78 -19.82 -11.19
C PRO A 72 4.23 -19.79 -9.74
N PRO A 73 3.33 -18.85 -9.41
CA PRO A 73 2.78 -18.75 -8.07
C PRO A 73 1.90 -19.96 -7.76
N SER A 74 2.13 -20.58 -6.61
CA SER A 74 1.25 -21.63 -6.11
C SER A 74 -0.13 -21.07 -5.74
N THR A 75 -1.15 -21.93 -5.66
CA THR A 75 -2.49 -21.54 -5.20
C THR A 75 -2.46 -20.86 -3.84
N PHE A 76 -1.57 -21.29 -2.94
CA PHE A 76 -1.39 -20.65 -1.64
C PHE A 76 -0.90 -19.20 -1.79
N VAL A 77 0.14 -18.95 -2.60
CA VAL A 77 0.65 -17.59 -2.86
C VAL A 77 -0.45 -16.72 -3.47
N GLN A 78 -1.20 -17.26 -4.44
CA GLN A 78 -2.31 -16.57 -5.09
C GLN A 78 -3.38 -16.09 -4.08
N VAL A 79 -3.81 -16.99 -3.19
CA VAL A 79 -4.79 -16.68 -2.14
C VAL A 79 -4.21 -15.71 -1.11
N ALA A 80 -2.98 -15.93 -0.66
CA ALA A 80 -2.30 -15.07 0.30
C ALA A 80 -2.14 -13.64 -0.23
N THR A 81 -1.79 -13.47 -1.51
CA THR A 81 -1.75 -12.15 -2.16
C THR A 81 -3.12 -11.50 -2.13
N GLY A 82 -4.18 -12.19 -2.59
CA GLY A 82 -5.54 -11.62 -2.60
C GLY A 82 -6.01 -11.19 -1.21
N VAL A 83 -5.87 -12.07 -0.21
CA VAL A 83 -6.25 -11.78 1.18
C VAL A 83 -5.40 -10.66 1.77
N GLY A 84 -4.08 -10.67 1.56
CA GLY A 84 -3.17 -9.66 2.08
C GLY A 84 -3.49 -8.27 1.55
N PHE A 85 -3.73 -8.13 0.24
CA PHE A 85 -4.11 -6.85 -0.36
C PHE A 85 -5.51 -6.39 0.04
N ALA A 86 -6.48 -7.30 0.18
CA ALA A 86 -7.81 -6.95 0.67
C ALA A 86 -7.78 -6.46 2.13
N ALA A 87 -7.01 -7.16 2.98
CA ALA A 87 -6.83 -6.77 4.39
C ALA A 87 -6.11 -5.42 4.49
N ALA A 88 -5.02 -5.22 3.77
CA ALA A 88 -4.31 -3.94 3.75
C ALA A 88 -5.21 -2.80 3.21
N ALA A 89 -5.97 -3.04 2.13
CA ALA A 89 -6.94 -2.08 1.61
C ALA A 89 -8.00 -1.67 2.63
N SER A 90 -8.48 -2.62 3.45
CA SER A 90 -9.53 -2.37 4.46
C SER A 90 -9.10 -1.42 5.58
N THR A 91 -7.80 -1.25 5.79
CA THR A 91 -7.23 -0.34 6.79
C THR A 91 -6.54 0.88 6.18
N SER A 92 -6.50 0.99 4.85
CA SER A 92 -5.76 2.03 4.14
C SER A 92 -6.56 3.30 3.86
N ASP A 93 -5.89 4.45 3.94
CA ASP A 93 -6.40 5.69 3.35
C ASP A 93 -6.17 5.77 1.83
N TRP A 94 -6.60 6.88 1.22
CA TRP A 94 -6.43 7.14 -0.21
C TRP A 94 -4.98 7.07 -0.70
N ILE A 95 -4.00 7.49 0.09
CA ILE A 95 -2.59 7.57 -0.34
C ILE A 95 -1.99 6.18 -0.38
N PHE A 96 -1.98 5.48 0.76
CA PHE A 96 -1.40 4.13 0.82
C PHE A 96 -2.24 3.12 0.03
N GLY A 97 -3.56 3.21 0.10
CA GLY A 97 -4.47 2.35 -0.66
C GLY A 97 -4.34 2.53 -2.17
N GLY A 98 -4.09 3.76 -2.64
CA GLY A 98 -3.77 4.02 -4.05
C GLY A 98 -2.49 3.33 -4.50
N CYS A 99 -1.45 3.31 -3.66
CA CYS A 99 -0.23 2.56 -3.94
C CYS A 99 -0.51 1.05 -4.02
N LEU A 100 -1.28 0.47 -3.11
CA LEU A 100 -1.63 -0.96 -3.17
C LEU A 100 -2.33 -1.36 -4.48
N VAL A 101 -3.23 -0.50 -4.97
CA VAL A 101 -3.89 -0.70 -6.28
C VAL A 101 -2.85 -0.62 -7.40
N TYR A 102 -1.99 0.40 -7.37
CA TYR A 102 -0.92 0.57 -8.36
C TYR A 102 0.02 -0.64 -8.39
N ASP A 103 0.41 -1.16 -7.23
CA ASP A 103 1.30 -2.32 -7.12
C ASP A 103 0.70 -3.55 -7.79
N LEU A 104 -0.59 -3.82 -7.58
CA LEU A 104 -1.29 -4.93 -8.22
C LEU A 104 -1.40 -4.75 -9.74
N VAL A 105 -1.61 -3.52 -10.22
CA VAL A 105 -1.59 -3.21 -11.65
C VAL A 105 -0.19 -3.44 -12.23
N ALA A 106 0.86 -2.96 -11.56
CA ALA A 106 2.23 -3.13 -11.98
C ALA A 106 2.63 -4.62 -12.02
N LEU A 107 2.27 -5.39 -10.98
CA LEU A 107 2.47 -6.83 -10.94
C LEU A 107 1.67 -7.53 -12.05
N SER A 108 0.42 -7.14 -12.30
CA SER A 108 -0.39 -7.69 -13.39
C SER A 108 0.28 -7.51 -14.75
N MET A 109 0.83 -6.31 -15.00
CA MET A 109 1.56 -6.00 -16.24
C MET A 109 2.87 -6.77 -16.39
N GLY A 110 3.57 -7.06 -15.28
CA GLY A 110 4.81 -7.83 -15.27
C GLY A 110 4.62 -9.34 -15.47
N GLN A 111 3.39 -9.85 -15.38
CA GLN A 111 3.07 -11.27 -15.42
C GLN A 111 2.36 -11.67 -16.72
N LYS A 112 2.20 -12.98 -16.96
CA LYS A 112 1.49 -13.52 -18.14
C LYS A 112 0.44 -14.55 -17.74
N GLY A 113 -0.52 -14.80 -18.64
CA GLY A 113 -1.52 -15.85 -18.49
C GLY A 113 -2.58 -15.56 -17.42
N SER A 114 -3.06 -16.61 -16.75
CA SER A 114 -4.12 -16.51 -15.74
C SER A 114 -3.72 -15.68 -14.52
N TRP A 115 -2.45 -15.75 -14.09
CA TRP A 115 -1.96 -15.01 -12.93
C TRP A 115 -2.03 -13.50 -13.13
N SER A 116 -1.64 -13.00 -14.30
CA SER A 116 -1.77 -11.58 -14.67
C SER A 116 -3.23 -11.10 -14.56
N ARG A 117 -4.18 -11.85 -15.14
CA ARG A 117 -5.61 -11.52 -15.06
C ARG A 117 -6.12 -11.50 -13.63
N MET A 118 -5.65 -12.43 -12.80
CA MET A 118 -6.09 -12.52 -11.41
C MET A 118 -5.52 -11.38 -10.55
N LEU A 119 -4.26 -10.99 -10.76
CA LEU A 119 -3.68 -9.76 -10.17
C LEU A 119 -4.45 -8.51 -10.58
N GLY A 120 -4.85 -8.40 -11.85
CA GLY A 120 -5.72 -7.32 -12.32
C GLY A 120 -7.10 -7.34 -11.64
N GLY A 121 -7.68 -8.51 -11.43
CA GLY A 121 -8.91 -8.68 -10.65
C GLY A 121 -8.75 -8.26 -9.18
N PHE A 122 -7.62 -8.60 -8.56
CA PHE A 122 -7.29 -8.11 -7.22
C PHE A 122 -7.13 -6.59 -7.21
N ALA A 123 -6.52 -5.99 -8.23
CA ALA A 123 -6.38 -4.53 -8.31
C ALA A 123 -7.76 -3.83 -8.29
N VAL A 124 -8.73 -4.34 -9.07
CA VAL A 124 -10.11 -3.84 -9.09
C VAL A 124 -10.78 -4.01 -7.72
N MET A 125 -10.62 -5.19 -7.09
CA MET A 125 -11.16 -5.44 -5.75
C MET A 125 -10.57 -4.48 -4.71
N THR A 126 -9.25 -4.36 -4.66
CA THR A 126 -8.52 -3.45 -3.76
C THR A 126 -8.98 -2.01 -3.98
N ALA A 127 -9.13 -1.57 -5.23
CA ALA A 127 -9.64 -0.23 -5.55
C ALA A 127 -11.07 -0.03 -5.04
N GLY A 128 -11.94 -1.04 -5.18
CA GLY A 128 -13.29 -1.04 -4.62
C GLY A 128 -13.29 -0.91 -3.10
N ILE A 129 -12.47 -1.68 -2.39
CA ILE A 129 -12.36 -1.64 -0.92
C ILE A 129 -11.85 -0.28 -0.44
N VAL A 130 -10.74 0.21 -1.02
CA VAL A 130 -10.17 1.53 -0.67
C VAL A 130 -11.17 2.64 -0.96
N GLY A 131 -11.81 2.61 -2.12
CA GLY A 131 -12.81 3.59 -2.54
C GLY A 131 -14.00 3.63 -1.60
N TRP A 132 -14.62 2.46 -1.33
CA TRP A 132 -15.76 2.33 -0.44
C TRP A 132 -15.44 2.80 0.98
N ARG A 133 -14.35 2.28 1.56
CA ARG A 133 -13.91 2.61 2.92
C ARG A 133 -13.78 4.12 3.08
N ASN A 134 -12.97 4.74 2.23
CA ASN A 134 -12.61 6.13 2.42
C ASN A 134 -13.78 7.06 2.09
N TRP A 135 -14.63 6.71 1.11
CA TRP A 135 -15.88 7.42 0.89
C TRP A 135 -16.80 7.39 2.12
N TYR A 136 -16.95 6.22 2.75
CA TYR A 136 -17.77 6.07 3.96
C TYR A 136 -17.18 6.88 5.14
N TYR A 137 -15.88 6.73 5.42
CA TYR A 137 -15.22 7.48 6.50
C TYR A 137 -15.28 9.00 6.32
N SER A 138 -15.12 9.51 5.10
CA SER A 138 -15.25 10.94 4.81
C SER A 138 -16.67 11.47 5.07
N ARG A 139 -17.68 10.59 5.05
CA ARG A 139 -19.09 10.95 5.26
C ARG A 139 -19.51 10.90 6.72
N THR A 140 -18.94 9.99 7.51
CA THR A 140 -19.36 9.72 8.89
C THR A 140 -18.50 10.40 9.96
N SER A 141 -17.28 10.84 9.62
CA SER A 141 -16.41 11.50 10.57
C SER A 141 -16.58 13.02 10.52
N PRO A 142 -17.03 13.68 11.60
CA PRO A 142 -16.87 15.13 11.72
C PRO A 142 -15.38 15.44 11.68
N ILE A 143 -14.98 16.41 10.86
CA ILE A 143 -13.60 16.91 10.80
C ILE A 143 -13.19 17.25 12.25
N PRO A 144 -12.17 16.59 12.85
CA PRO A 144 -11.63 17.05 14.12
C PRO A 144 -11.00 18.42 13.87
N GLY A 145 -11.72 19.48 14.25
CA GLY A 145 -11.38 20.88 13.94
C GLY A 145 -12.24 21.53 12.84
N GLY A 146 -13.39 20.96 12.47
CA GLY A 146 -14.43 21.66 11.72
C GLY A 146 -15.45 22.22 12.71
N ILE A 147 -15.43 23.54 12.91
CA ILE A 147 -16.59 24.27 13.44
C ILE A 147 -17.77 23.83 12.58
N THR A 148 -18.83 23.37 13.23
CA THR A 148 -20.14 23.12 12.62
C THR A 148 -20.52 24.33 11.78
N GLN A 149 -20.62 24.17 10.46
CA GLN A 149 -20.95 25.28 9.55
C GLN A 149 -22.42 25.71 9.67
N TYR A 150 -23.23 25.07 10.51
CA TYR A 150 -24.60 25.49 10.77
C TYR A 150 -24.87 25.29 12.26
N ASP A 151 -25.36 26.37 12.88
CA ASP A 151 -25.89 26.51 14.24
C ASP A 151 -24.90 26.87 15.37
N GLU A 152 -25.28 27.97 16.05
CA GLU A 152 -24.87 28.48 17.38
C GLU A 152 -23.61 29.37 17.44
N VAL A 153 -23.61 30.67 17.82
CA VAL A 153 -24.59 31.62 18.35
C VAL A 153 -24.03 33.02 18.00
N GLY A 154 -24.90 33.99 17.67
CA GLY A 154 -24.49 35.38 17.69
C GLY A 154 -24.27 35.86 19.13
N TYR A 155 -23.10 36.43 19.40
CA TYR A 155 -22.80 37.57 20.29
C TYR A 155 -21.40 38.08 19.95
#